data_AF-A0AAW9EEG7-F1
#
_entry.id   AF-A0AAW9EEG7-F1
#
_cell.length_a   1.000
_cell.length_b   1.000
_cell.length_c   1.000
_cell.angle_alpha   90.00
_cell.angle_beta   90.00
_cell.angle_gamma   90.00
#
_symmetry.space_group_name_H-M   'P 1'
#
loop_
_entity.id
_entity.type
_entity.pdbx_description
1 polymer ?
#
loop_
_entity_poly.entity_id
_entity_poly.type
_entity_poly.pdbx_seq_one_letter_code
_entity_poly.pdbx_strand_id
1 'polypeptide(L)' 'GMKPEITHLEGWFAPDTYHYTAGTTDIAILKRAYQQMEKTLEEEWLKRDSDLPYKSAYEMLIMASIIEKETGIDAERTK' A
#
# COMPACT_ATOMS: atom_id res chain seq x y z
N GLY A 1 -15.82 -14.29 -3.38
CA GLY A 1 -15.44 -13.10 -4.17
C GLY A 1 -14.08 -13.37 -4.77
N MET A 2 -13.90 -13.11 -6.08
CA MET A 2 -12.64 -13.32 -6.78
C MET A 2 -11.58 -12.40 -6.16
N LYS A 3 -10.55 -12.97 -5.51
CA LYS A 3 -9.36 -12.20 -5.16
C LYS A 3 -8.68 -11.84 -6.48
N PRO A 4 -8.40 -10.55 -6.75
CA PRO A 4 -7.67 -10.18 -7.95
C PRO A 4 -6.33 -10.91 -7.98
N GLU A 5 -5.91 -11.34 -9.16
CA GLU A 5 -4.60 -11.94 -9.35
C GLU A 5 -3.55 -10.84 -9.12
N ILE A 6 -2.82 -10.93 -8.00
CA ILE A 6 -1.73 -10.00 -7.70
C ILE A 6 -0.58 -10.36 -8.64
N THR A 7 -0.50 -9.66 -9.76
CA THR A 7 0.58 -9.84 -10.75
C THR A 7 1.82 -9.01 -10.39
N HIS A 8 1.68 -8.04 -9.49
CA HIS A 8 2.77 -7.17 -9.05
C HIS A 8 2.69 -6.83 -7.55
N LEU A 9 3.84 -6.84 -6.87
CA LEU A 9 3.95 -6.56 -5.43
C LEU A 9 4.24 -5.08 -5.12
N GLU A 10 4.37 -4.22 -6.13
CA GLU A 10 4.50 -2.77 -5.89
C GLU A 10 3.26 -2.23 -5.18
N GLY A 11 3.48 -1.30 -4.25
CA GLY A 11 2.43 -0.75 -3.39
C GLY A 11 1.95 -1.69 -2.27
N TRP A 12 2.33 -2.96 -2.25
CA TRP A 12 1.85 -3.94 -1.25
C TRP A 12 2.63 -3.95 0.06
N PHE A 13 3.60 -3.07 0.26
CA PHE A 13 4.37 -2.99 1.51
C PHE A 13 4.15 -1.63 2.14
N ALA A 14 3.65 -1.60 3.38
CA ALA A 14 3.36 -0.34 4.06
C ALA A 14 4.66 0.45 4.33
N PRO A 15 4.72 1.74 3.97
CA PRO A 15 5.89 2.57 4.19
C PRO A 15 5.91 3.08 5.64
N ASP A 16 6.45 2.27 6.55
CA ASP A 16 6.51 2.58 7.98
C ASP A 16 7.88 2.22 8.58
N THR A 17 8.09 2.60 9.84
CA THR A 17 9.28 2.27 10.61
C THR A 17 9.14 0.88 11.23
N TYR A 18 9.90 -0.09 10.72
CA TYR A 18 9.89 -1.47 11.22
C TYR A 18 11.03 -1.72 12.21
N HIS A 19 10.70 -1.84 13.49
CA HIS A 19 11.65 -2.31 14.50
C HIS A 19 11.90 -3.82 14.36
N TYR A 20 13.16 -4.23 14.58
CA TYR A 20 13.59 -5.62 14.51
C TYR A 20 14.73 -5.89 15.49
N THR A 21 14.94 -7.17 15.84
CA THR A 21 16.04 -7.62 16.69
C THR A 21 17.10 -8.34 15.85
N ALA A 22 18.31 -8.48 16.40
CA ALA A 22 19.36 -9.26 15.76
C ALA A 22 18.86 -10.68 15.41
N GLY A 23 19.18 -11.14 14.19
CA GLY A 23 18.71 -12.43 13.68
C GLY A 23 17.34 -12.40 12.98
N THR A 24 16.64 -11.25 12.94
CA THR A 24 15.42 -11.11 12.13
C THR A 24 15.76 -11.19 10.65
N THR A 25 15.05 -12.03 9.89
CA THR A 25 15.23 -12.12 8.44
C THR A 25 14.51 -10.98 7.72
N ASP A 26 15.02 -10.63 6.54
CA ASP A 26 14.38 -9.72 5.59
C ASP A 26 12.93 -10.13 5.27
N ILE A 27 12.70 -11.42 5.00
CA ILE A 27 11.37 -11.97 4.72
C ILE A 27 10.40 -11.73 5.88
N ALA A 28 10.86 -11.80 7.13
CA ALA A 28 10.01 -11.52 8.29
C ALA A 28 9.60 -10.04 8.35
N ILE A 29 10.47 -9.12 7.92
CA ILE A 29 10.13 -7.70 7.82
C ILE A 29 9.13 -7.47 6.68
N LEU A 30 9.41 -8.02 5.50
CA LEU A 30 8.54 -7.89 4.32
C LEU A 30 7.13 -8.45 4.57
N LYS A 31 7.01 -9.59 5.27
CA LYS A 31 5.69 -10.14 5.64
C LYS A 31 4.90 -9.22 6.55
N ARG A 32 5.55 -8.59 7.54
CA ARG A 32 4.89 -7.62 8.43
C ARG A 32 4.41 -6.41 7.64
N ALA A 33 5.25 -5.89 6.76
CA ALA A 33 4.89 -4.76 5.91
C ALA A 33 3.74 -5.07 4.95
N TYR A 34 3.72 -6.29 4.40
CA TYR A 34 2.64 -6.78 3.55
C TYR A 34 1.31 -6.89 4.31
N GLN A 35 1.34 -7.55 5.47
CA GLN A 35 0.14 -7.72 6.30
C GLN A 35 -0.42 -6.38 6.79
N GLN A 36 0.46 -5.43 7.11
CA GLN A 36 0.04 -4.08 7.49
C GLN A 36 -0.63 -3.36 6.31
N MET A 37 -0.06 -3.44 5.10
CA MET A 37 -0.67 -2.83 3.92
C MET A 37 -2.01 -3.47 3.57
N GLU A 38 -2.11 -4.81 3.60
CA GLU A 38 -3.35 -5.54 3.33
C GLU A 38 -4.46 -5.08 4.28
N LYS A 39 -4.16 -5.00 5.59
CA LYS A 39 -5.10 -4.51 6.59
C LYS A 39 -5.50 -3.04 6.34
N THR A 40 -4.54 -2.16 6.13
CA THR A 40 -4.81 -0.74 5.85
C THR A 40 -5.69 -0.59 4.61
N LEU A 41 -5.38 -1.34 3.55
CA LEU A 41 -6.12 -1.28 2.30
C LEU A 41 -7.57 -1.75 2.46
N GLU A 42 -7.78 -2.84 3.21
CA GLU A 42 -9.13 -3.33 3.54
C GLU A 42 -9.93 -2.30 4.36
N GLU A 43 -9.31 -1.72 5.38
CA GLU A 43 -9.96 -0.70 6.23
C GLU A 43 -10.36 0.54 5.42
N GLU A 44 -9.46 1.07 4.59
CA GLU A 44 -9.75 2.24 3.75
C GLU A 44 -10.75 1.91 2.65
N TRP A 45 -10.71 0.71 2.08
CA TRP A 45 -11.70 0.28 1.10
C TRP A 45 -13.11 0.25 1.68
N LEU A 46 -13.26 -0.15 2.95
CA LEU A 46 -14.56 -0.15 3.63
C LEU A 46 -15.05 1.27 3.97
N LYS A 47 -14.14 2.22 4.22
CA LYS A 47 -14.46 3.62 4.55
C LYS A 47 -14.63 4.53 3.33
N ARG A 48 -14.23 4.06 2.15
CA ARG A 48 -14.23 4.85 0.92
C ARG A 48 -15.61 5.41 0.57
N ASP A 49 -15.63 6.52 -0.16
CA ASP A 49 -16.88 7.06 -0.70
C ASP A 49 -17.49 6.12 -1.75
N SER A 50 -18.82 5.99 -1.71
CA SER A 50 -19.56 5.03 -2.55
C SER A 50 -19.56 5.36 -4.05
N ASP A 51 -19.25 6.60 -4.41
CA ASP A 51 -19.24 7.13 -5.78
C ASP A 51 -17.87 7.06 -6.45
N LEU A 52 -16.85 6.52 -5.76
CA LEU A 52 -15.53 6.35 -6.35
C LEU A 52 -15.55 5.37 -7.53
N PRO A 53 -14.81 5.66 -8.62
CA PRO A 53 -14.86 4.88 -9.85
C PRO A 53 -14.09 3.54 -9.79
N TYR A 54 -13.60 3.14 -8.62
CA TYR A 54 -12.80 1.94 -8.43
C TYR A 54 -13.69 0.72 -8.19
N LYS A 55 -13.36 -0.40 -8.86
CA LYS A 55 -14.10 -1.67 -8.75
C LYS A 55 -13.54 -2.58 -7.66
N SER A 56 -12.34 -2.31 -7.18
CA SER A 56 -11.68 -3.09 -6.14
C SER A 56 -10.71 -2.27 -5.32
N ALA A 57 -10.36 -2.78 -4.13
CA ALA A 57 -9.33 -2.19 -3.28
C ALA A 57 -7.97 -2.13 -3.99
N TYR A 58 -7.67 -3.09 -4.88
CA TYR A 58 -6.42 -3.07 -5.65
C TYR A 58 -6.37 -1.90 -6.65
N GLU A 59 -7.47 -1.59 -7.34
CA GLU A 59 -7.54 -0.41 -8.21
C GLU A 59 -7.37 0.90 -7.42
N MET A 60 -7.92 0.96 -6.21
CA MET A 60 -7.72 2.08 -5.29
C MET A 60 -6.24 2.21 -4.87
N LEU A 61 -5.56 1.10 -4.59
CA LEU A 61 -4.13 1.09 -4.27
C LEU A 61 -3.28 1.62 -5.43
N ILE A 62 -3.60 1.23 -6.68
CA ILE A 62 -2.92 1.73 -7.88
C ILE A 62 -3.11 3.26 -8.00
N MET A 63 -4.31 3.77 -7.76
CA MET A 63 -4.53 5.21 -7.81
C MET A 63 -3.76 5.94 -6.70
N ALA A 64 -3.76 5.40 -5.49
CA ALA A 64 -3.02 5.98 -4.37
C ALA A 64 -1.51 6.06 -4.65
N SER A 65 -0.92 5.06 -5.30
CA SER A 65 0.51 5.08 -5.66
C SER A 65 0.85 6.12 -6.73
N ILE A 66 -0.07 6.38 -7.67
CA ILE A 66 0.08 7.47 -8.65
C ILE A 66 0.07 8.82 -7.96
N ILE A 67 -0.92 9.07 -7.09
CA ILE A 67 -1.05 10.33 -6.35
C ILE A 67 0.21 10.59 -5.51
N GLU A 68 0.65 9.59 -4.72
CA GLU A 68 1.84 9.72 -3.87
C GLU A 68 3.08 10.09 -4.68
N LYS A 69 3.26 9.45 -5.85
CA LYS A 69 4.38 9.73 -6.74
C LYS A 69 4.36 11.15 -7.29
N GLU A 70 3.18 11.67 -7.64
CA GLU A 70 3.04 13.05 -8.13
C GLU A 70 3.28 14.07 -7.01
N THR A 71 2.74 13.83 -5.81
CA THR A 71 2.92 14.73 -4.66
C THR A 71 4.35 14.75 -4.13
N GLY A 72 5.06 13.61 -4.18
CA GLY A 72 6.46 13.52 -3.77
C GLY A 72 7.40 14.37 -4.64
N ILE A 73 7.16 14.41 -5.96
CA ILE A 73 7.95 15.23 -6.90
C ILE A 73 7.85 16.72 -6.58
N ASP A 74 6.65 17.20 -6.21
CA ASP A 74 6.45 18.62 -5.89
C ASP A 74 7.07 19.00 -4.53
N ALA A 75 7.01 18.09 -3.54
CA ALA A 75 7.67 18.27 -2.25
C ALA A 75 9.21 18.28 -2.35
N GLU A 76 9.79 17.56 -3.31
CA GLU A 76 11.23 17.55 -3.57
C GLU A 76 11.71 18.82 -4.30
N ARG A 77 10.88 19.44 -5.15
CA ARG A 77 11.21 20.66 -5.91
C ARG A 77 11.26 21.94 -5.10
N THR A 78 10.68 21.95 -3.89
CA THR A 78 10.63 23.14 -3.02
C THR A 78 11.82 23.25 -2.06
N LYS A 79 12.84 22.38 -2.21
CA LYS A 79 14.12 22.46 -1.50
C LYS A 79 15.23 23.08 -2.34
#